data_AF-A0A2P4EVN8-F1
#
_entry.id   AF-A0A2P4EVN8-F1
#
_cell.length_a   1.000
_cell.length_b   1.000
_cell.length_c   1.000
_cell.angle_alpha   90.00
_cell.angle_beta   90.00
_cell.angle_gamma   90.00
#
_symmetry.space_group_name_H-M   'P 1'
#
loop_
_entity.id
_entity.type
_entity.pdbx_description
1 polymer ?
#
loop_
_entity_poly.entity_id
_entity_poly.type
_entity_poly.pdbx_seq_one_letter_code
_entity_poly.pdbx_strand_id
1 'polypeptide(L)'
;MWAAVTEQDVAAAREPALGGDANATATLFSLYADADGAVAEWINETLGEVAQAYPGVFLAQLVEYNRGAACTNIVALGPDLVDEYQLQANELTARRAALLSVNDAPLLHARERCVEQLDQAIARSTAAAALMNAD
;
A
#
# COMPACT_ATOMS: atom_id res chain seq x y z
N MET A 1 28.77 -1.79 8.57
CA MET A 1 28.29 -0.63 7.79
C MET A 1 27.25 -1.21 6.85
N TRP A 2 25.97 -1.01 7.14
CA TRP A 2 24.90 -1.44 6.23
C TRP A 2 24.79 -0.37 5.14
N ALA A 3 24.68 -0.79 3.88
CA ALA A 3 24.46 0.15 2.78
C ALA A 3 23.05 0.72 2.91
N ALA A 4 22.90 2.03 2.69
CA ALA A 4 21.58 2.65 2.65
C ALA A 4 20.80 2.10 1.44
N VAL A 5 19.51 1.86 1.62
CA VAL A 5 18.60 1.51 0.52
C VAL A 5 18.55 2.68 -0.46
N THR A 6 18.73 2.39 -1.75
CA THR A 6 18.74 3.41 -2.80
C THR A 6 17.48 3.35 -3.65
N GLU A 7 17.19 4.44 -4.35
CA GLU A 7 16.18 4.49 -5.40
C GLU A 7 16.40 3.40 -6.48
N GLN A 8 17.65 3.06 -6.77
CA GLN A 8 17.96 2.02 -7.75
C GLN A 8 17.54 0.62 -7.26
N ASP A 9 17.65 0.34 -5.96
CA ASP A 9 17.20 -0.92 -5.38
C ASP A 9 15.68 -1.07 -5.49
N VAL A 10 14.94 0.02 -5.23
CA VAL A 10 13.48 0.07 -5.39
C VAL A 10 13.09 -0.09 -6.86
N ALA A 11 13.76 0.63 -7.76
CA ALA A 11 13.50 0.56 -9.20
C ALA A 11 13.63 -0.87 -9.76
N ALA A 12 14.63 -1.62 -9.29
CA ALA A 12 14.87 -2.99 -9.72
C ALA A 12 13.75 -3.96 -9.30
N ALA A 13 13.10 -3.71 -8.15
CA ALA A 13 12.01 -4.54 -7.64
C ALA A 13 10.62 -4.06 -8.11
N ARG A 14 10.46 -2.78 -8.48
CA ARG A 14 9.17 -2.17 -8.78
C ARG A 14 8.46 -2.82 -9.97
N GLU A 15 9.07 -2.81 -11.15
CA GLU A 15 8.40 -3.32 -12.37
C GLU A 15 7.97 -4.79 -12.24
N PRO A 16 8.81 -5.71 -11.72
CA PRO A 16 8.36 -7.07 -11.48
C PRO A 16 7.23 -7.17 -10.44
N ALA A 17 7.27 -6.37 -9.36
CA ALA A 17 6.22 -6.36 -8.35
C ALA A 17 4.87 -5.89 -8.92
N LEU A 18 4.89 -4.85 -9.78
CA LEU A 18 3.72 -4.40 -10.54
C LEU A 18 3.29 -5.38 -11.65
N GLY A 19 4.11 -6.38 -11.95
CA GLY A 19 3.76 -7.57 -12.74
C GLY A 19 3.20 -8.73 -11.92
N GLY A 20 3.06 -8.57 -10.60
CA GLY A 20 2.57 -9.61 -9.68
C GLY A 20 3.66 -10.57 -9.18
N ASP A 21 4.94 -10.26 -9.36
CA ASP A 21 6.03 -11.09 -8.82
C ASP A 21 6.08 -11.00 -7.29
N ALA A 22 5.87 -12.15 -6.66
CA ALA A 22 5.85 -12.29 -5.21
C ALA A 22 7.22 -12.04 -4.56
N ASN A 23 8.32 -12.45 -5.19
CA ASN A 23 9.67 -12.24 -4.66
C ASN A 23 10.07 -10.76 -4.74
N ALA A 24 9.66 -10.08 -5.81
CA ALA A 24 9.89 -8.65 -5.95
C ALA A 24 9.08 -7.86 -4.91
N THR A 25 7.83 -8.26 -4.67
CA THR A 25 7.00 -7.68 -3.60
C THR A 25 7.61 -7.93 -2.22
N ALA A 26 8.12 -9.14 -1.97
CA ALA A 26 8.85 -9.47 -0.74
C ALA A 26 10.11 -8.59 -0.57
N THR A 27 10.82 -8.33 -1.67
CA THR A 27 11.99 -7.46 -1.70
C THR A 27 11.61 -6.04 -1.30
N LEU A 28 10.51 -5.48 -1.83
CA LEU A 28 10.03 -4.16 -1.44
C LEU A 28 9.71 -4.08 0.07
N PHE A 29 9.03 -5.08 0.64
CA PHE A 29 8.80 -5.14 2.09
C PHE A 29 10.11 -5.19 2.88
N SER A 30 11.10 -5.95 2.43
CA SER A 30 12.41 -6.02 3.09
C SER A 30 13.15 -4.70 3.02
N LEU A 31 13.15 -4.02 1.87
CA LEU A 31 13.78 -2.71 1.70
C LEU A 31 13.11 -1.65 2.57
N TYR A 32 11.80 -1.72 2.76
CA TYR A 32 11.04 -0.77 3.58
C TYR A 32 11.55 -0.67 5.02
N ALA A 33 12.04 -1.76 5.60
CA ALA A 33 12.54 -1.80 6.98
C ALA A 33 13.72 -0.86 7.23
N ASP A 34 14.54 -0.63 6.20
CA ASP A 34 15.78 0.16 6.26
C ASP A 34 15.71 1.45 5.41
N ALA A 35 14.57 1.71 4.76
CA ALA A 35 14.35 2.89 3.94
C ALA A 35 13.85 4.08 4.77
N ASP A 36 14.22 5.29 4.37
CA ASP A 36 13.71 6.54 4.92
C ASP A 36 13.30 7.54 3.81
N GLY A 37 12.65 8.63 4.23
CA GLY A 37 12.26 9.74 3.36
C GLY A 37 11.57 9.30 2.06
N ALA A 38 12.05 9.87 0.94
CA ALA A 38 11.50 9.64 -0.39
C ALA A 38 11.55 8.16 -0.83
N VAL A 39 12.57 7.40 -0.41
CA VAL A 39 12.69 5.98 -0.75
C VAL A 39 11.60 5.17 -0.06
N ALA A 40 11.35 5.44 1.23
CA ALA A 40 10.27 4.78 1.97
C ALA A 40 8.89 5.13 1.39
N GLU A 41 8.69 6.39 0.99
CA GLU A 41 7.46 6.83 0.33
C GLU A 41 7.23 6.11 -1.00
N TRP A 42 8.26 5.99 -1.83
CA TRP A 42 8.17 5.30 -3.11
C TRP A 42 7.87 3.80 -2.95
N ILE A 43 8.48 3.15 -1.96
CA ILE A 43 8.15 1.75 -1.61
C ILE A 43 6.70 1.62 -1.16
N ASN A 44 6.24 2.52 -0.28
CA ASN A 44 4.86 2.51 0.21
C ASN A 44 3.85 2.66 -0.93
N GLU A 45 4.08 3.63 -1.83
CA GLU A 45 3.24 3.86 -3.00
C GLU A 45 3.18 2.62 -3.89
N THR A 46 4.35 2.06 -4.23
CA THR A 46 4.44 0.85 -5.06
C THR A 46 3.70 -0.32 -4.41
N LEU A 47 3.87 -0.55 -3.10
CA LEU A 47 3.16 -1.61 -2.38
C LEU A 47 1.64 -1.37 -2.33
N GLY A 48 1.20 -0.11 -2.28
CA GLY A 48 -0.20 0.27 -2.43
C GLY A 48 -0.78 -0.08 -3.82
N GLU A 49 -0.02 0.18 -4.88
CA GLU A 49 -0.36 -0.24 -6.26
C GLU A 49 -0.45 -1.76 -6.39
N VAL A 50 0.53 -2.49 -5.81
CA VAL A 50 0.52 -3.96 -5.79
C VAL A 50 -0.70 -4.48 -5.02
N ALA A 51 -1.08 -3.87 -3.90
CA ALA A 51 -2.26 -4.28 -3.14
C ALA A 51 -3.57 -4.09 -3.93
N GLN A 52 -3.62 -3.11 -4.84
CA GLN A 52 -4.75 -2.90 -5.74
C GLN A 52 -4.79 -3.94 -6.87
N ALA A 53 -3.64 -4.19 -7.52
CA ALA A 53 -3.56 -5.04 -8.70
C ALA A 53 -3.47 -6.53 -8.38
N TYR A 54 -2.72 -6.89 -7.34
CA TYR A 54 -2.43 -8.27 -6.91
C TYR A 54 -2.61 -8.44 -5.39
N PRO A 55 -3.84 -8.23 -4.87
CA PRO A 55 -4.11 -8.18 -3.43
C PRO A 55 -3.69 -9.45 -2.68
N GLY A 56 -3.79 -10.63 -3.32
CA GLY A 56 -3.35 -11.89 -2.72
C GLY A 56 -1.83 -11.97 -2.52
N VAL A 57 -1.05 -11.48 -3.49
CA VAL A 57 0.41 -11.41 -3.41
C VAL A 57 0.83 -10.44 -2.32
N PHE A 58 0.25 -9.24 -2.30
CA PHE A 58 0.49 -8.24 -1.26
C PHE A 58 0.23 -8.81 0.14
N LEU A 59 -0.95 -9.40 0.36
CA LEU A 59 -1.33 -9.93 1.68
C LEU A 59 -0.43 -11.09 2.11
N ALA A 60 -0.07 -12.00 1.20
CA ALA A 60 0.84 -13.09 1.51
C ALA A 60 2.21 -12.57 1.95
N GLN A 61 2.79 -11.61 1.21
CA GLN A 61 4.09 -11.04 1.58
C GLN A 61 4.03 -10.17 2.83
N LEU A 62 2.91 -9.49 3.08
CA LEU A 62 2.70 -8.76 4.32
C LEU A 62 2.67 -9.70 5.54
N VAL A 63 2.03 -10.86 5.42
CA VAL A 63 2.01 -11.90 6.46
C VAL A 63 3.42 -12.42 6.73
N GLU A 64 4.21 -12.71 5.70
CA GLU A 64 5.60 -13.13 5.86
C GLU A 64 6.46 -12.03 6.52
N TYR A 65 6.28 -10.78 6.09
CA TYR A 65 7.08 -9.65 6.56
C TYR A 65 6.80 -9.30 8.03
N ASN A 66 5.53 -9.14 8.42
CA ASN A 66 5.17 -8.64 9.75
C ASN A 66 3.98 -9.35 10.39
N ARG A 67 3.64 -10.56 9.93
CA ARG A 67 2.48 -11.35 10.39
C ARG A 67 1.14 -10.64 10.15
N GLY A 68 1.07 -9.72 9.18
CA GLY A 68 -0.14 -8.96 8.88
C GLY A 68 -0.45 -7.87 9.92
N ALA A 69 0.53 -7.45 10.72
CA ALA A 69 0.28 -6.55 11.85
C ALA A 69 0.10 -5.08 11.44
N ALA A 70 0.83 -4.60 10.43
CA ALA A 70 0.81 -3.19 10.03
C ALA A 70 0.66 -3.04 8.51
N CYS A 71 -0.38 -2.34 8.05
CA CYS A 71 -0.65 -2.11 6.64
C CYS A 71 -0.36 -0.66 6.21
N THR A 72 0.70 -0.02 6.72
CA THR A 72 0.98 1.41 6.47
C THR A 72 1.08 1.76 5.00
N ASN A 73 1.51 0.81 4.17
CA ASN A 73 1.65 1.00 2.72
C ASN A 73 0.29 1.15 2.01
N ILE A 74 -0.80 0.59 2.57
CA ILE A 74 -2.09 0.50 1.86
C ILE A 74 -2.75 1.86 1.64
N VAL A 75 -2.43 2.84 2.49
CA VAL A 75 -2.99 4.20 2.44
C VAL A 75 -2.06 5.20 1.76
N ALA A 76 -0.87 4.77 1.30
CA ALA A 76 0.07 5.66 0.64
C ALA A 76 -0.29 5.85 -0.84
N LEU A 77 -0.58 7.10 -1.22
CA LEU A 77 -1.14 7.46 -2.52
C LEU A 77 -0.17 8.23 -3.44
N GLY A 78 1.05 8.51 -2.95
CA GLY A 78 2.01 9.33 -3.68
C GLY A 78 1.69 10.83 -3.66
N PRO A 79 2.58 11.66 -4.23
CA PRO A 79 2.47 13.11 -4.21
C PRO A 79 1.38 13.67 -5.15
N ASP A 80 0.99 12.92 -6.19
CA ASP A 80 0.04 13.38 -7.21
C ASP A 80 -1.39 13.54 -6.67
N LEU A 81 -1.69 12.94 -5.53
CA LEU A 81 -3.00 12.98 -4.89
C LEU A 81 -3.04 13.89 -3.66
N VAL A 82 -2.00 14.66 -3.39
CA VAL A 82 -1.98 15.64 -2.30
C VAL A 82 -3.10 16.66 -2.52
N ASP A 83 -3.91 16.90 -1.48
CA ASP A 83 -5.10 17.78 -1.49
C ASP A 83 -6.23 17.43 -2.47
N GLU A 84 -6.06 16.39 -3.29
CA GLU A 84 -7.09 15.84 -4.18
C GLU A 84 -8.02 14.87 -3.44
N TYR A 85 -8.66 15.33 -2.36
CA TYR A 85 -9.37 14.49 -1.40
C TYR A 85 -10.42 13.55 -2.01
N GLN A 86 -11.12 13.99 -3.07
CA GLN A 86 -12.09 13.14 -3.76
C GLN A 86 -11.41 12.00 -4.54
N LEU A 87 -10.28 12.29 -5.20
CA LEU A 87 -9.51 11.27 -5.90
C LEU A 87 -8.85 10.29 -4.91
N GLN A 88 -8.33 10.80 -3.79
CA GLN A 88 -7.83 9.95 -2.71
C GLN A 88 -8.89 8.95 -2.23
N ALA A 89 -10.11 9.42 -1.96
CA ALA A 89 -11.20 8.54 -1.52
C ALA A 89 -11.53 7.45 -2.56
N ASN A 90 -11.47 7.79 -3.85
CA ASN A 90 -11.71 6.83 -4.93
C ASN A 90 -10.62 5.75 -5.00
N GLU A 91 -9.34 6.13 -4.96
CA GLU A 91 -8.23 5.17 -5.00
C GLU A 91 -8.21 4.26 -3.78
N LEU A 92 -8.43 4.81 -2.58
CA LEU A 92 -8.51 4.02 -1.36
C LEU A 92 -9.70 3.04 -1.40
N THR A 93 -10.83 3.45 -1.98
CA THR A 93 -11.99 2.57 -2.19
C THR A 93 -11.68 1.45 -3.18
N ALA A 94 -10.92 1.73 -4.26
CA ALA A 94 -10.48 0.72 -5.21
C ALA A 94 -9.56 -0.32 -4.56
N ARG A 95 -8.57 0.13 -3.78
CA ARG A 95 -7.70 -0.75 -2.98
C ARG A 95 -8.48 -1.62 -2.01
N ARG A 96 -9.49 -1.04 -1.34
CA ARG A 96 -10.37 -1.76 -0.42
C ARG A 96 -11.13 -2.87 -1.13
N ALA A 97 -11.72 -2.57 -2.29
CA ALA A 97 -12.43 -3.55 -3.09
C ALA A 97 -11.51 -4.70 -3.55
N ALA A 98 -10.28 -4.37 -3.95
CA ALA A 98 -9.26 -5.37 -4.31
C ALA A 98 -8.95 -6.30 -3.13
N LEU A 99 -8.66 -5.77 -1.94
CA LEU A 99 -8.39 -6.59 -0.75
C LEU A 99 -9.58 -7.50 -0.38
N LEU A 100 -10.82 -6.99 -0.48
CA LEU A 100 -12.03 -7.77 -0.20
C LEU A 100 -12.27 -8.91 -1.19
N SER A 101 -11.64 -8.88 -2.38
CA SER A 101 -11.71 -9.99 -3.34
C SER A 101 -10.93 -11.23 -2.88
N VAL A 102 -9.99 -11.07 -1.93
CA VAL A 102 -9.16 -12.17 -1.42
C VAL A 102 -9.93 -12.96 -0.37
N ASN A 103 -10.15 -14.25 -0.64
CA ASN A 103 -10.91 -15.16 0.22
C ASN A 103 -10.06 -16.30 0.80
N ASP A 104 -8.74 -16.23 0.65
CA ASP A 104 -7.84 -17.28 1.15
C ASP A 104 -7.75 -17.24 2.68
N ALA A 105 -8.02 -18.39 3.31
CA ALA A 105 -8.19 -18.50 4.77
C ALA A 105 -7.00 -17.98 5.58
N PRO A 106 -5.73 -18.27 5.21
CA PRO A 106 -4.56 -17.77 5.93
C PRO A 106 -4.40 -16.25 5.85
N LEU A 107 -5.02 -15.59 4.87
CA LEU A 107 -4.84 -14.16 4.60
C LEU A 107 -5.96 -13.29 5.20
N LEU A 108 -7.05 -13.89 5.68
CA LEU A 108 -8.25 -13.16 6.11
C LEU A 108 -7.96 -12.16 7.24
N HIS A 109 -7.12 -12.53 8.21
CA HIS A 109 -6.79 -11.64 9.31
C HIS A 109 -6.02 -10.39 8.84
N ALA A 110 -5.02 -10.57 7.98
CA ALA A 110 -4.26 -9.45 7.41
C ALA A 110 -5.16 -8.56 6.55
N ARG A 111 -6.04 -9.19 5.73
CA ARG A 111 -7.03 -8.48 4.92
C ARG A 111 -7.93 -7.59 5.78
N GLU A 112 -8.52 -8.14 6.84
CA GLU A 112 -9.42 -7.40 7.73
C GLU A 112 -8.75 -6.18 8.34
N ARG A 113 -7.50 -6.32 8.81
CA ARG A 113 -6.74 -5.19 9.36
C ARG A 113 -6.44 -4.12 8.33
N CYS A 114 -6.04 -4.50 7.12
CA CYS A 114 -5.78 -3.53 6.06
C CYS A 114 -7.07 -2.83 5.60
N VAL A 115 -8.19 -3.55 5.54
CA VAL A 115 -9.52 -2.98 5.22
C VAL A 115 -9.95 -1.99 6.30
N GLU A 116 -9.74 -2.27 7.57
CA GLU A 116 -10.05 -1.33 8.66
C GLU A 116 -9.25 -0.02 8.53
N GLN A 117 -7.96 -0.10 8.18
CA GLN A 117 -7.15 1.10 7.93
C GLN A 117 -7.63 1.90 6.71
N LEU A 118 -8.02 1.21 5.64
CA LEU A 118 -8.60 1.84 4.46
C LEU A 118 -9.93 2.52 4.78
N ASP A 119 -10.81 1.88 5.55
CA ASP A 119 -12.10 2.45 5.96
C ASP A 119 -11.92 3.78 6.70
N GLN A 120 -10.94 3.84 7.62
CA GLN A 120 -10.61 5.08 8.31
C GLN A 120 -10.04 6.15 7.36
N ALA A 121 -9.19 5.77 6.41
CA ALA A 121 -8.61 6.70 5.44
C ALA A 121 -9.66 7.26 4.46
N ILE A 122 -10.53 6.41 3.93
CA ILE A 122 -11.65 6.79 3.05
C ILE A 122 -12.56 7.78 3.77
N ALA A 123 -12.90 7.50 5.04
CA ALA A 123 -13.73 8.41 5.84
C ALA A 123 -13.10 9.79 6.00
N ARG A 124 -11.79 9.85 6.27
CA ARG A 124 -11.05 11.13 6.37
C ARG A 124 -11.04 11.90 5.05
N SER A 125 -10.69 11.24 3.94
CA SER A 125 -10.64 11.91 2.63
C SER A 125 -12.04 12.37 2.17
N THR A 126 -13.07 11.57 2.40
CA THR A 126 -14.46 11.96 2.09
C THR A 126 -14.92 13.17 2.90
N ALA A 127 -14.59 13.21 4.20
CA ALA A 127 -14.92 14.35 5.06
C ALA A 127 -14.19 15.63 4.61
N ALA A 128 -12.90 15.52 4.24
CA ALA A 128 -12.13 16.64 3.72
C ALA A 128 -12.68 17.17 2.40
N ALA A 129 -13.03 16.27 1.46
CA ALA A 129 -13.67 16.65 0.20
C ALA A 129 -15.01 17.37 0.40
N ALA A 130 -15.82 16.95 1.37
CA ALA A 130 -17.09 17.61 1.68
C ALA A 130 -16.89 19.03 2.22
N LEU A 131 -15.86 19.26 3.04
CA LEU A 131 -15.53 20.59 3.55
C LEU A 131 -15.10 21.54 2.43
N MET A 132 -14.27 21.09 1.48
CA MET A 132 -13.81 21.92 0.35
C MET A 132 -14.93 22.33 -0.62
N ASN A 133 -16.01 21.55 -0.70
CA ASN A 133 -17.16 21.86 -1.56
C ASN A 133 -18.23 22.72 -0.87
N ALA A 134 -18.09 23.00 0.42
CA ALA A 134 -19.03 23.78 1.20
C ALA A 134 -18.68 25.29 1.28
N ASP A 135 -17.50 25.66 0.78
CA ASP A 135 -16.98 27.04 0.65
C ASP A 135 -17.28 27.63 -0.74
#